data_AF-A0A1H9STH8-F1
#
_entry.id   AF-A0A1H9STH8-F1
#
_cell.length_a   1.000
_cell.length_b   1.000
_cell.length_c   1.000
_cell.angle_alpha   90.00
_cell.angle_beta   90.00
_cell.angle_gamma   90.00
#
_symmetry.space_group_name_H-M   'P 1'
#
loop_
_entity.id
_entity.type
_entity.pdbx_description
1 polymer ?
#
loop_
_entity_poly.entity_id
_entity_poly.type
_entity_poly.pdbx_seq_one_letter_code
_entity_poly.pdbx_strand_id
1 'polypeptide(L)'
;MKTPADARARRRLIALIVTGTAVVLLVVFGAYGLLTGPNGAPTESPAPTPAEPASTAPSPEVSQAPSRPVVPPVRARRDPETFAGNVAHALFTWDTTTALMPLDYTAALLDVGDPTGAEQAGLAADIATYLPTREAWAKLRLYATAQTLTIDSIRVPDSWAQAVQQAHPGQLPAGATAYTIHGTRHRDGTWNGKPTSAERDVAFTLFIACPSGSDCYLLRLSGLDNPLN
;
A
#
# COMPACT_ATOMS: atom_id res chain seq x y z
N MET A 1 8.02 -51.84 1.48
CA MET A 1 7.68 -51.56 2.89
C MET A 1 8.86 -50.79 3.51
N LYS A 2 8.70 -49.51 3.87
CA LYS A 2 9.75 -48.69 4.51
C LYS A 2 9.61 -48.82 6.03
N THR A 3 10.64 -49.32 6.69
CA THR A 3 10.60 -49.74 8.10
C THR A 3 10.53 -48.52 9.04
N PRO A 4 9.71 -48.53 10.11
CA PRO A 4 9.45 -47.37 11.00
C PRO A 4 10.66 -46.85 11.82
N ALA A 5 11.82 -47.49 11.75
CA ALA A 5 13.05 -47.05 12.42
C ALA A 5 13.66 -45.79 11.77
N ASP A 6 13.63 -45.68 10.44
CA ASP A 6 14.21 -44.56 9.69
C ASP A 6 13.49 -43.22 9.97
N ALA A 7 12.18 -43.26 10.17
CA ALA A 7 11.38 -42.07 10.46
C ALA A 7 11.75 -41.44 11.82
N ARG A 8 12.12 -42.28 12.79
CA ARG A 8 12.43 -41.85 14.17
C ARG A 8 13.83 -41.22 14.25
N ALA A 9 14.80 -41.76 13.50
CA ALA A 9 16.14 -41.18 13.37
C ALA A 9 16.10 -39.80 12.68
N ARG A 10 15.32 -39.68 11.60
CA ARG A 10 15.16 -38.42 10.84
C ARG A 10 14.51 -37.33 11.69
N ARG A 11 13.54 -37.67 12.54
CA ARG A 11 12.87 -36.72 13.44
C ARG A 11 13.80 -36.21 14.56
N ARG A 12 14.71 -37.04 15.07
CA ARG A 12 15.74 -36.63 16.04
C ARG A 12 16.79 -35.70 15.42
N LEU A 13 17.19 -35.95 14.18
CA LEU A 13 18.12 -35.10 13.45
C LEU A 13 17.54 -33.70 13.21
N ILE A 14 16.27 -33.62 12.81
CA ILE A 14 15.56 -32.35 12.60
C ILE A 14 15.44 -31.56 13.91
N ALA A 15 15.12 -32.24 15.03
CA ALA A 15 15.03 -31.57 16.32
C ALA A 15 16.38 -30.95 16.75
N LEU A 16 17.49 -31.67 16.57
CA LEU A 16 18.83 -31.15 16.89
C LEU A 16 19.20 -29.92 16.04
N ILE A 17 18.86 -29.91 14.75
CA ILE A 17 19.12 -28.77 13.86
C ILE A 17 18.32 -27.54 14.29
N VAL A 18 17.04 -27.71 14.61
CA VAL A 18 16.18 -26.60 15.03
C VAL A 18 16.67 -26.00 16.35
N THR A 19 17.00 -26.84 17.34
CA THR A 19 17.53 -26.37 18.62
C THR A 19 18.88 -25.67 18.45
N GLY A 20 19.80 -26.21 17.64
CA GLY A 20 21.08 -25.57 17.36
C GLY A 20 20.93 -24.18 16.73
N THR A 21 20.00 -24.05 15.78
CA THR A 21 19.76 -22.77 15.07
C THR A 21 19.19 -21.70 16.00
N ALA A 22 18.28 -22.08 16.91
CA ALA A 22 17.70 -21.15 17.89
C ALA A 22 18.75 -20.61 18.88
N VAL A 23 19.70 -21.44 19.32
CA VAL A 23 20.77 -21.02 20.24
C VAL A 23 21.73 -20.05 19.56
N VAL A 24 22.09 -20.28 18.30
CA VAL A 24 22.94 -19.36 17.53
C VAL A 24 22.27 -18.00 17.34
N LEU A 25 20.97 -17.97 17.05
CA LEU A 25 20.23 -16.71 16.90
C LEU A 25 20.18 -15.90 18.20
N LEU A 26 20.03 -16.55 19.36
CA LEU A 26 20.05 -15.85 20.66
C LEU A 26 21.41 -15.21 20.96
N VAL A 27 22.51 -15.88 20.62
CA VAL A 27 23.87 -15.33 20.84
C VAL A 27 24.12 -14.11 19.93
N VAL A 28 23.69 -14.16 18.66
CA VAL A 28 23.86 -13.05 17.71
C VAL A 28 23.03 -11.82 18.12
N PHE A 29 21.77 -12.01 18.54
CA PHE A 29 20.93 -10.90 18.98
C PHE A 29 21.35 -10.32 20.34
N GLY A 30 21.83 -11.17 21.28
CA GLY A 30 22.31 -10.71 22.59
C GLY A 30 23.55 -9.81 22.50
N ALA A 31 24.45 -10.07 21.55
CA ALA A 31 25.64 -9.24 21.33
C ALA A 31 25.32 -7.88 20.68
N TYR A 32 24.29 -7.82 19.83
CA TYR A 32 23.93 -6.58 19.12
C TYR A 32 23.23 -5.54 19.99
N GLY A 33 22.51 -5.97 21.04
CA GLY A 33 21.84 -5.05 21.97
C GLY A 33 22.75 -4.33 22.96
N LEU A 34 23.97 -4.84 23.21
CA LEU A 34 24.90 -4.25 24.17
C LEU A 34 25.79 -3.14 23.57
N LEU A 35 25.90 -3.07 22.24
CA LEU A 35 26.79 -2.15 21.53
C LEU A 35 26.14 -0.82 21.13
N THR A 36 24.83 -0.66 21.29
CA THR A 36 24.10 0.58 20.97
C THR A 36 23.37 1.13 22.20
N GLY A 37 24.15 1.52 23.21
CA GLY A 37 23.66 2.30 24.34
C GLY A 37 23.46 3.79 23.97
N PRO A 38 22.43 4.47 24.50
CA PRO A 38 22.16 5.87 24.18
C PRO A 38 22.97 6.82 25.09
N ASN A 39 23.95 7.51 24.51
CA ASN A 39 24.60 8.72 25.06
C ASN A 39 24.09 9.90 24.22
N GLY A 40 23.77 11.11 24.68
CA GLY A 40 23.83 11.80 25.96
C GLY A 40 23.40 13.26 25.70
N ALA A 41 22.91 13.93 26.74
CA ALA A 41 22.38 15.29 26.90
C ALA A 41 22.72 16.43 25.89
N PRO A 42 21.82 17.43 25.70
CA PRO A 42 22.16 18.75 25.17
C PRO A 42 22.66 19.69 26.28
N THR A 43 23.80 20.35 26.04
CA THR A 43 24.38 21.36 26.94
C THR A 43 23.81 22.76 26.65
N GLU A 44 23.58 23.42 27.78
CA GLU A 44 23.12 24.77 28.12
C GLU A 44 23.68 25.96 27.31
N SER A 45 22.83 26.99 27.24
CA SER A 45 23.01 28.32 26.65
C SER A 45 23.91 29.23 27.51
N PRO A 46 24.43 30.33 26.96
CA PRO A 46 24.36 31.60 27.71
C PRO A 46 23.86 32.79 26.87
N ALA A 47 22.95 33.56 27.48
CA ALA A 47 22.58 34.92 27.07
C ALA A 47 23.58 35.96 27.64
N PRO A 48 23.63 37.19 27.09
CA PRO A 48 22.98 38.30 27.81
C PRO A 48 22.31 39.40 26.94
N THR A 49 21.08 39.78 27.36
CA THR A 49 20.53 41.12 27.75
C THR A 49 20.74 42.37 26.81
N PRO A 50 19.93 43.46 26.92
CA PRO A 50 18.83 43.80 26.01
C PRO A 50 18.95 45.19 25.35
N ALA A 51 18.25 45.41 24.24
CA ALA A 51 17.93 46.75 23.74
C ALA A 51 16.55 46.76 23.04
N GLU A 52 15.68 47.65 23.50
CA GLU A 52 14.41 48.07 22.88
C GLU A 52 14.46 49.61 22.77
N PRO A 53 13.59 50.30 21.99
CA PRO A 53 12.69 49.84 20.92
C PRO A 53 12.87 50.65 19.62
N ALA A 54 12.04 50.29 18.62
CA ALA A 54 11.61 51.08 17.45
C ALA A 54 12.28 50.76 16.09
N SER A 55 11.64 49.86 15.35
CA SER A 55 11.27 50.13 13.96
C SER A 55 10.26 49.10 13.46
N THR A 56 9.10 49.62 13.07
CA THR A 56 8.06 49.09 12.16
C THR A 56 8.22 47.62 11.76
N ALA A 57 7.38 46.76 12.36
CA ALA A 57 7.28 45.35 12.02
C ALA A 57 6.95 45.15 10.53
N PRO A 58 7.75 44.37 9.76
CA PRO A 58 7.17 43.59 8.68
C PRO A 58 6.27 42.54 9.34
N SER A 59 5.06 42.34 8.81
CA SER A 59 4.20 41.22 9.20
C SER A 59 5.02 39.92 9.26
N PRO A 60 4.77 39.01 10.22
CA PRO A 60 5.39 37.70 10.15
C PRO A 60 4.93 37.06 8.84
N GLU A 61 5.86 36.97 7.90
CA GLU A 61 5.77 36.02 6.82
C GLU A 61 5.55 34.69 7.52
N VAL A 62 4.34 34.15 7.42
CA VAL A 62 4.02 32.84 7.93
C VAL A 62 4.97 31.92 7.19
N SER A 63 6.07 31.56 7.85
CA SER A 63 6.92 30.45 7.44
C SER A 63 5.98 29.26 7.35
N GLN A 64 5.46 29.00 6.16
CA GLN A 64 4.67 27.82 5.89
C GLN A 64 5.64 26.67 6.14
N ALA A 65 5.50 26.03 7.31
CA ALA A 65 6.19 24.78 7.58
C ALA A 65 5.97 23.88 6.35
N PRO A 66 7.00 23.21 5.84
CA PRO A 66 6.88 22.40 4.63
C PRO A 66 5.69 21.45 4.83
N SER A 67 4.69 21.59 3.96
CA SER A 67 3.44 20.84 4.06
C SER A 67 3.79 19.36 3.97
N ARG A 68 3.31 18.55 4.92
CA ARG A 68 3.50 17.10 4.87
C ARG A 68 2.93 16.58 3.55
N PRO A 69 3.63 15.69 2.81
CA PRO A 69 3.06 15.10 1.61
C PRO A 69 1.79 14.33 1.96
N VAL A 70 0.78 14.41 1.09
CA VAL A 70 -0.51 13.73 1.20
C VAL A 70 -0.78 13.02 -0.11
N VAL A 71 -1.36 11.82 -0.05
CA VAL A 71 -1.79 11.09 -1.24
C VAL A 71 -2.93 11.89 -1.91
N PRO A 72 -2.86 12.17 -3.22
CA PRO A 72 -3.95 12.81 -3.94
C PRO A 72 -5.26 12.01 -3.74
N PRO A 73 -6.38 12.65 -3.36
CA PRO A 73 -7.62 11.93 -3.11
C PRO A 73 -8.14 11.28 -4.38
N VAL A 74 -8.67 10.07 -4.24
CA VAL A 74 -9.36 9.40 -5.35
C VAL A 74 -10.64 10.16 -5.63
N ARG A 75 -10.76 10.69 -6.85
CA ARG A 75 -11.95 11.45 -7.23
C ARG A 75 -13.10 10.47 -7.46
N ALA A 76 -14.05 10.46 -6.53
CA ALA A 76 -15.34 9.83 -6.73
C ALA A 76 -16.04 10.45 -7.94
N ARG A 77 -16.71 9.61 -8.73
CA ARG A 77 -17.43 10.03 -9.94
C ARG A 77 -18.69 9.18 -10.07
N ARG A 78 -19.72 9.77 -10.67
CA ARG A 78 -20.96 9.05 -11.03
C ARG A 78 -20.81 8.15 -12.25
N ASP A 79 -19.84 8.46 -13.10
CA ASP A 79 -19.50 7.63 -14.25
C ASP A 79 -18.67 6.42 -13.78
N PRO A 80 -19.18 5.19 -13.92
CA PRO A 80 -18.57 4.01 -13.34
C PRO A 80 -17.19 3.68 -13.95
N GLU A 81 -17.03 3.83 -15.27
CA GLU A 81 -15.77 3.52 -15.96
C GLU A 81 -14.68 4.53 -15.57
N THR A 82 -14.99 5.82 -15.55
CA THR A 82 -14.07 6.88 -15.07
C THR A 82 -13.69 6.66 -13.61
N PHE A 83 -14.64 6.28 -12.75
CA PHE A 83 -14.35 5.97 -11.34
C PHE A 83 -13.40 4.77 -11.22
N ALA A 84 -13.65 3.70 -11.96
CA ALA A 84 -12.77 2.52 -11.99
C ALA A 84 -11.34 2.88 -12.42
N GLY A 85 -11.19 3.71 -13.45
CA GLY A 85 -9.88 4.22 -13.88
C GLY A 85 -9.17 5.05 -12.80
N ASN A 86 -9.88 5.92 -12.09
CA ASN A 86 -9.30 6.70 -10.99
C ASN A 86 -8.79 5.80 -9.85
N VAL A 87 -9.58 4.80 -9.46
CA VAL A 87 -9.20 3.82 -8.43
C VAL A 87 -7.96 3.03 -8.88
N ALA A 88 -7.92 2.57 -10.14
CA ALA A 88 -6.79 1.84 -10.69
C ALA A 88 -5.49 2.64 -10.66
N HIS A 89 -5.53 3.91 -11.08
CA HIS A 89 -4.38 4.79 -10.99
C HIS A 89 -3.95 4.99 -9.53
N ALA A 90 -4.88 5.18 -8.60
CA ALA A 90 -4.57 5.34 -7.18
C ALA A 90 -3.95 4.08 -6.56
N LEU A 91 -4.38 2.88 -6.98
CA LEU A 91 -3.78 1.61 -6.55
C LEU A 91 -2.31 1.49 -6.95
N PHE A 92 -1.96 1.94 -8.16
CA PHE A 92 -0.66 1.68 -8.77
C PHE A 92 0.30 2.86 -8.74
N THR A 93 -0.16 4.05 -8.38
CA THR A 93 0.66 5.27 -8.34
C THR A 93 1.15 5.55 -6.93
N TRP A 94 2.42 5.24 -6.68
CA TRP A 94 3.05 5.49 -5.39
C TRP A 94 4.53 5.79 -5.56
N ASP A 95 5.08 6.52 -4.60
CA ASP A 95 6.47 6.99 -4.63
C ASP A 95 7.14 6.84 -3.26
N THR A 96 8.18 6.00 -3.20
CA THR A 96 8.93 5.74 -1.98
C THR A 96 9.91 6.85 -1.60
N THR A 97 10.17 7.81 -2.48
CA THR A 97 11.02 8.98 -2.20
C THR A 97 10.33 10.01 -1.31
N THR A 98 8.99 9.95 -1.25
CA THR A 98 8.18 10.79 -0.37
C THR A 98 8.22 10.29 1.09
N ALA A 99 7.70 11.10 2.02
CA ALA A 99 7.50 10.68 3.41
C ALA A 99 6.24 9.81 3.60
N LEU A 100 5.56 9.41 2.53
CA LEU A 100 4.37 8.56 2.57
C LEU A 100 4.75 7.09 2.77
N MET A 101 3.82 6.34 3.35
CA MET A 101 3.89 4.92 3.63
C MET A 101 2.74 4.19 2.93
N PRO A 102 2.83 2.86 2.72
CA PRO A 102 1.76 2.09 2.09
C PRO A 102 0.36 2.36 2.68
N LEU A 103 0.30 2.53 4.02
CA LEU A 103 -0.95 2.78 4.72
C LEU A 103 -1.61 4.11 4.33
N ASP A 104 -0.82 5.14 3.97
CA ASP A 104 -1.37 6.43 3.52
C ASP A 104 -2.11 6.26 2.18
N TYR A 105 -1.59 5.41 1.29
CA TYR A 105 -2.26 5.06 0.02
C TYR A 105 -3.49 4.18 0.23
N THR A 106 -3.42 3.24 1.19
CA THR A 106 -4.60 2.46 1.59
C THR A 106 -5.72 3.37 2.09
N ALA A 107 -5.42 4.35 2.96
CA ALA A 107 -6.43 5.26 3.49
C ALA A 107 -7.17 6.02 2.38
N ALA A 108 -6.43 6.58 1.41
CA ALA A 108 -7.03 7.30 0.28
C ALA A 108 -7.98 6.43 -0.57
N LEU A 109 -7.73 5.12 -0.65
CA LEU A 109 -8.60 4.17 -1.36
C LEU A 109 -9.83 3.78 -0.53
N LEU A 110 -9.69 3.66 0.78
CA LEU A 110 -10.81 3.36 1.68
C LEU A 110 -11.80 4.53 1.80
N ASP A 111 -11.33 5.77 1.60
CA ASP A 111 -12.17 6.97 1.58
C ASP A 111 -13.24 6.96 0.48
N VAL A 112 -13.01 6.21 -0.61
CA VAL A 112 -14.00 5.98 -1.68
C VAL A 112 -14.64 4.59 -1.60
N GLY A 113 -14.42 3.87 -0.51
CA GLY A 113 -15.02 2.58 -0.25
C GLY A 113 -16.50 2.68 0.10
N ASP A 114 -17.14 1.53 0.28
CA ASP A 114 -18.54 1.43 0.72
C ASP A 114 -18.85 2.35 1.93
N PRO A 115 -19.77 3.32 1.77
CA PRO A 115 -20.10 4.28 2.82
C PRO A 115 -20.85 3.66 4.00
N THR A 116 -21.45 2.48 3.84
CA THR A 116 -22.09 1.76 4.95
C THR A 116 -21.08 1.09 5.87
N GLY A 117 -19.85 0.90 5.37
CA GLY A 117 -18.77 0.22 6.07
C GLY A 117 -18.79 -1.30 5.94
N ALA A 118 -19.78 -1.91 5.28
CA ALA A 118 -19.93 -3.35 5.23
C ALA A 118 -18.76 -4.04 4.50
N GLU A 119 -18.28 -3.47 3.40
CA GLU A 119 -17.17 -4.02 2.63
C GLU A 119 -15.78 -3.52 3.05
N GLN A 120 -15.68 -2.54 3.97
CA GLN A 120 -14.42 -1.85 4.29
C GLN A 120 -13.30 -2.80 4.76
N ALA A 121 -13.62 -3.79 5.60
CA ALA A 121 -12.63 -4.75 6.07
C ALA A 121 -12.13 -5.68 4.95
N GLY A 122 -13.04 -6.13 4.07
CA GLY A 122 -12.69 -6.93 2.91
C GLY A 122 -11.88 -6.13 1.90
N LEU A 123 -12.29 -4.90 1.62
CA LEU A 123 -11.59 -3.98 0.73
C LEU A 123 -10.17 -3.67 1.21
N ALA A 124 -9.99 -3.39 2.51
CA ALA A 124 -8.67 -3.16 3.09
C ALA A 124 -7.76 -4.38 2.93
N ALA A 125 -8.30 -5.59 3.11
CA ALA A 125 -7.57 -6.83 2.90
C ALA A 125 -7.17 -7.01 1.43
N ASP A 126 -8.08 -6.71 0.48
CA ASP A 126 -7.77 -6.79 -0.94
C ASP A 126 -6.68 -5.78 -1.32
N ILE A 127 -6.80 -4.50 -0.92
CA ILE A 127 -5.80 -3.44 -1.20
C ILE A 127 -4.41 -3.82 -0.69
N ALA A 128 -4.33 -4.43 0.49
CA ALA A 128 -3.06 -4.86 1.08
C ALA A 128 -2.30 -5.88 0.20
N THR A 129 -2.98 -6.56 -0.71
CA THR A 129 -2.34 -7.48 -1.69
C THR A 129 -1.70 -6.75 -2.88
N TYR A 130 -2.10 -5.50 -3.15
CA TYR A 130 -1.59 -4.69 -4.26
C TYR A 130 -0.38 -3.84 -3.87
N LEU A 131 -0.35 -3.37 -2.62
CA LEU A 131 0.69 -2.47 -2.14
C LEU A 131 1.91 -3.23 -1.59
N PRO A 132 3.13 -2.67 -1.72
CA PRO A 132 4.30 -3.27 -1.08
C PRO A 132 4.13 -3.35 0.45
N THR A 133 4.62 -4.44 1.05
CA THR A 133 4.72 -4.53 2.52
C THR A 133 5.65 -3.44 3.05
N ARG A 134 5.55 -3.11 4.34
CA ARG A 134 6.43 -2.11 4.98
C ARG A 134 7.91 -2.44 4.81
N GLU A 135 8.27 -3.71 4.91
CA GLU A 135 9.65 -4.17 4.69
C GLU A 135 10.09 -4.02 3.23
N ALA A 136 9.22 -4.38 2.28
CA ALA A 136 9.49 -4.17 0.86
C ALA A 136 9.63 -2.69 0.53
N TRP A 137 8.77 -1.83 1.09
CA TRP A 137 8.84 -0.37 0.93
C TRP A 137 10.18 0.19 1.39
N ALA A 138 10.68 -0.23 2.55
CA ALA A 138 11.98 0.20 3.05
C ALA A 138 13.13 -0.18 2.10
N LYS A 139 13.07 -1.36 1.49
CA LYS A 139 14.06 -1.81 0.49
C LYS A 139 13.93 -1.02 -0.82
N LEU A 140 12.72 -0.83 -1.33
CA LEU A 140 12.43 -0.07 -2.54
C LEU A 140 12.89 1.39 -2.43
N ARG A 141 12.79 1.97 -1.23
CA ARG A 141 13.24 3.33 -0.96
C ARG A 141 14.74 3.52 -1.12
N LEU A 142 15.55 2.49 -0.86
CA LEU A 142 17.01 2.54 -1.11
C LEU A 142 17.34 2.77 -2.59
N TYR A 143 16.41 2.43 -3.48
CA TYR A 143 16.52 2.58 -4.92
C TYR A 143 15.66 3.73 -5.45
N ALA A 144 15.13 4.61 -4.59
CA ALA A 144 14.25 5.71 -4.98
C ALA A 144 13.09 5.24 -5.88
N THR A 145 12.47 4.09 -5.55
CA THR A 145 11.50 3.47 -6.44
C THR A 145 10.17 4.23 -6.45
N ALA A 146 9.64 4.49 -7.63
CA ALA A 146 8.26 4.93 -7.83
C ALA A 146 7.55 3.97 -8.78
N GLN A 147 6.22 3.92 -8.70
CA GLN A 147 5.39 3.11 -9.59
C GLN A 147 4.27 3.98 -10.19
N THR A 148 3.94 3.70 -11.44
CA THR A 148 2.76 4.24 -12.14
C THR A 148 2.06 3.14 -12.94
N LEU A 149 0.91 3.47 -13.53
CA LEU A 149 0.12 2.56 -14.38
C LEU A 149 -0.30 3.28 -15.65
N THR A 150 -0.07 2.62 -16.79
CA THR A 150 -0.77 2.90 -18.04
C THR A 150 -1.92 1.92 -18.15
N ILE A 151 -3.14 2.42 -18.35
CA ILE A 151 -4.32 1.57 -18.54
C ILE A 151 -4.50 1.33 -20.03
N ASP A 152 -4.57 0.06 -20.42
CA ASP A 152 -4.75 -0.36 -21.81
C ASP A 152 -6.25 -0.57 -22.12
N SER A 153 -7.01 -1.09 -21.15
CA SER A 153 -8.47 -1.22 -21.28
C SER A 153 -9.17 -1.27 -19.94
N ILE A 154 -10.43 -0.81 -19.94
CA ILE A 154 -11.38 -0.91 -18.83
C ILE A 154 -12.68 -1.48 -19.42
N ARG A 155 -13.14 -2.62 -18.94
CA ARG A 155 -14.33 -3.31 -19.49
C ARG A 155 -15.10 -4.02 -18.41
N VAL A 156 -16.42 -4.11 -18.57
CA VAL A 156 -17.23 -5.04 -17.76
C VAL A 156 -16.86 -6.48 -18.16
N PRO A 157 -16.51 -7.37 -17.22
CA PRO A 157 -16.15 -8.75 -17.55
C PRO A 157 -17.37 -9.52 -18.09
N ASP A 158 -17.14 -10.44 -19.02
CA ASP A 158 -18.21 -11.18 -19.70
C ASP A 158 -19.02 -12.04 -18.71
N SER A 159 -18.35 -12.56 -17.68
CA SER A 159 -18.98 -13.33 -16.60
C SER A 159 -19.80 -12.51 -15.61
N TRP A 160 -19.76 -11.17 -15.66
CA TRP A 160 -20.48 -10.32 -14.70
C TRP A 160 -21.99 -10.56 -14.74
N ALA A 161 -22.57 -10.67 -15.94
CA ALA A 161 -24.00 -10.90 -16.10
C ALA A 161 -24.45 -12.22 -15.45
N GLN A 162 -23.59 -13.25 -15.50
CA GLN A 162 -23.82 -14.53 -14.82
C GLN A 162 -23.66 -14.39 -13.30
N ALA A 163 -22.64 -13.67 -12.83
CA ALA A 163 -22.43 -13.42 -11.41
C ALA A 163 -23.64 -12.71 -10.77
N VAL A 164 -24.24 -11.75 -11.48
CA VAL A 164 -25.48 -11.06 -11.04
C VAL A 164 -26.65 -12.03 -10.92
N GLN A 165 -26.82 -12.95 -11.88
CA GLN A 165 -27.90 -13.96 -11.83
C GLN A 165 -27.73 -14.97 -10.70
N GLN A 166 -26.49 -15.27 -10.33
CA GLN A 166 -26.15 -16.22 -9.27
C GLN A 166 -26.13 -15.58 -7.87
N ALA A 167 -26.17 -14.26 -7.78
CA ALA A 167 -26.19 -13.56 -6.52
C ALA A 167 -27.50 -13.81 -5.76
N HIS A 168 -27.40 -14.00 -4.45
CA HIS A 168 -28.58 -14.09 -3.60
C HIS A 168 -29.30 -12.73 -3.54
N PRO A 169 -30.63 -12.70 -3.32
CA PRO A 169 -31.35 -11.45 -3.12
C PRO A 169 -30.70 -10.60 -2.02
N GLY A 170 -30.39 -9.34 -2.34
CA GLY A 170 -29.74 -8.40 -1.43
C GLY A 170 -28.22 -8.57 -1.26
N GLN A 171 -27.60 -9.53 -1.95
CA GLN A 171 -26.14 -9.71 -1.91
C GLN A 171 -25.38 -8.60 -2.65
N LEU A 172 -25.95 -8.10 -3.76
CA LEU A 172 -25.38 -7.00 -4.51
C LEU A 172 -26.15 -5.70 -4.22
N PRO A 173 -25.46 -4.60 -3.88
CA PRO A 173 -26.12 -3.30 -3.70
C PRO A 173 -26.68 -2.77 -5.04
N ALA A 174 -27.58 -1.80 -4.95
CA ALA A 174 -28.15 -1.14 -6.12
C ALA A 174 -27.04 -0.46 -6.95
N GLY A 175 -27.07 -0.68 -8.27
CA GLY A 175 -26.07 -0.14 -9.18
C GLY A 175 -24.70 -0.84 -9.11
N ALA A 176 -24.63 -2.03 -8.52
CA ALA A 176 -23.42 -2.85 -8.53
C ALA A 176 -22.98 -3.20 -9.95
N THR A 177 -21.69 -3.05 -10.23
CA THR A 177 -21.05 -3.46 -11.48
C THR A 177 -19.60 -3.87 -11.22
N ALA A 178 -18.99 -4.55 -12.18
CA ALA A 178 -17.57 -4.88 -12.16
C ALA A 178 -16.85 -4.31 -13.38
N TYR A 179 -15.58 -3.95 -13.22
CA TYR A 179 -14.69 -3.57 -14.31
C TYR A 179 -13.37 -4.31 -14.21
N THR A 180 -13.06 -5.11 -15.22
CA THR A 180 -11.74 -5.67 -15.45
C THR A 180 -10.87 -4.62 -16.13
N ILE A 181 -9.69 -4.42 -15.57
CA ILE A 181 -8.68 -3.49 -16.04
C ILE A 181 -7.47 -4.29 -16.50
N HIS A 182 -7.03 -4.00 -17.71
CA HIS A 182 -5.73 -4.40 -18.21
C HIS A 182 -4.85 -3.17 -18.32
N GLY A 183 -3.60 -3.30 -17.91
CA GLY A 183 -2.65 -2.21 -17.98
C GLY A 183 -1.21 -2.69 -17.87
N THR A 184 -0.31 -1.75 -18.02
CA THR A 184 1.13 -1.94 -17.82
C THR A 184 1.56 -1.11 -16.62
N ARG A 185 2.07 -1.78 -15.58
CA ARG A 185 2.70 -1.09 -14.45
C ARG A 185 4.14 -0.75 -14.80
N HIS A 186 4.53 0.48 -14.49
CA HIS A 186 5.89 0.98 -14.67
C HIS A 186 6.52 1.17 -13.30
N ARG A 187 7.75 0.69 -13.12
CA ARG A 187 8.56 0.98 -11.94
C ARG A 187 9.85 1.64 -12.35
N ASP A 188 10.06 2.85 -11.87
CA ASP A 188 11.28 3.61 -12.04
C ASP A 188 12.07 3.62 -10.73
N GLY A 189 13.39 3.67 -10.84
CA GLY A 189 14.26 3.78 -9.68
C GLY A 189 15.71 4.07 -10.09
N THR A 190 16.62 3.86 -9.15
CA THR A 190 18.05 4.10 -9.32
C THR A 190 18.85 2.91 -8.83
N TRP A 191 19.86 2.51 -9.59
CA TRP A 191 20.80 1.44 -9.25
C TRP A 191 22.22 1.93 -9.48
N ASN A 192 23.08 1.90 -8.45
CA ASN A 192 24.43 2.45 -8.50
C ASN A 192 24.50 3.89 -9.07
N GLY A 193 23.52 4.73 -8.69
CA GLY A 193 23.41 6.12 -9.14
C GLY A 193 22.91 6.30 -10.58
N LYS A 194 22.54 5.23 -11.28
CA LYS A 194 21.98 5.29 -12.64
C LYS A 194 20.47 5.02 -12.63
N PRO A 195 19.66 5.77 -13.39
CA PRO A 195 18.24 5.45 -13.57
C PRO A 195 18.04 4.04 -14.13
N THR A 196 17.01 3.35 -13.67
CA THR A 196 16.56 2.06 -14.18
C THR A 196 15.04 2.00 -14.17
N SER A 197 14.46 1.28 -15.13
CA SER A 197 13.02 1.06 -15.20
C SER A 197 12.70 -0.42 -15.40
N ALA A 198 11.48 -0.82 -15.03
CA ALA A 198 10.93 -2.14 -15.28
C ALA A 198 9.42 -2.03 -15.54
N GLU A 199 8.94 -2.78 -16.52
CA GLU A 199 7.53 -2.80 -16.91
C GLU A 199 6.93 -4.19 -16.71
N ARG A 200 5.63 -4.25 -16.42
CA ARG A 200 4.91 -5.52 -16.35
C ARG A 200 3.43 -5.33 -16.62
N ASP A 201 2.89 -6.22 -17.44
CA ASP A 201 1.45 -6.33 -17.62
C ASP A 201 0.78 -6.74 -16.31
N VAL A 202 -0.40 -6.17 -16.08
CA VAL A 202 -1.27 -6.47 -14.94
C VAL A 202 -2.72 -6.57 -15.38
N ALA A 203 -3.47 -7.44 -14.71
CA ALA A 203 -4.91 -7.54 -14.90
C ALA A 203 -5.64 -7.77 -13.58
N PHE A 204 -6.73 -7.06 -13.35
CA PHE A 204 -7.53 -7.18 -12.12
C PHE A 204 -8.94 -6.61 -12.31
N THR A 205 -9.86 -6.97 -11.42
CA THR A 205 -11.25 -6.54 -11.46
C THR A 205 -11.61 -5.72 -10.23
N LEU A 206 -12.24 -4.57 -10.46
CA LEU A 206 -12.86 -3.75 -9.42
C LEU A 206 -14.35 -4.08 -9.36
N PHE A 207 -14.87 -4.27 -8.15
CA PHE A 207 -16.29 -4.33 -7.88
C PHE A 207 -16.73 -3.00 -7.27
N ILE A 208 -17.67 -2.32 -7.91
CA ILE A 208 -18.12 -0.99 -7.51
C ILE A 208 -19.65 -0.96 -7.44
N ALA A 209 -20.20 0.04 -6.78
CA ALA A 209 -21.62 0.35 -6.87
C ALA A 209 -21.83 1.83 -7.17
N CYS A 210 -22.75 2.12 -8.08
CA CYS A 210 -23.09 3.47 -8.52
C CYS A 210 -24.59 3.70 -8.35
N PRO A 211 -25.05 4.09 -7.14
CA PRO A 211 -26.46 4.39 -6.91
C PRO A 211 -26.91 5.58 -7.75
N SER A 212 -28.18 5.56 -8.16
CA SER A 212 -28.76 6.67 -8.93
C SER A 212 -28.69 7.98 -8.15
N GLY A 213 -28.05 9.00 -8.75
CA GLY A 213 -27.95 10.34 -8.17
C GLY A 213 -26.78 10.56 -7.19
N SER A 214 -25.97 9.55 -6.94
CA SER A 214 -24.79 9.60 -6.05
C SER A 214 -23.51 9.23 -6.80
N ASP A 215 -22.36 9.52 -6.19
CA ASP A 215 -21.09 9.05 -6.72
C ASP A 215 -20.92 7.54 -6.49
N CYS A 216 -20.13 6.91 -7.37
CA CYS A 216 -19.76 5.51 -7.22
C CYS A 216 -18.83 5.32 -6.01
N TYR A 217 -18.89 4.13 -5.42
CA TYR A 217 -17.99 3.69 -4.37
C TYR A 217 -17.44 2.29 -4.64
N LEU A 218 -16.26 2.02 -4.08
CA LEU A 218 -15.52 0.78 -4.24
C LEU A 218 -16.01 -0.26 -3.21
N LEU A 219 -16.37 -1.44 -3.68
CA LEU A 219 -16.77 -2.56 -2.83
C LEU A 219 -15.56 -3.44 -2.53
N ARG A 220 -14.98 -4.04 -3.57
CA ARG A 220 -13.96 -5.10 -3.47
C ARG A 220 -13.03 -5.06 -4.68
N LEU A 221 -11.91 -5.75 -4.56
CA LEU A 221 -10.98 -5.97 -5.67
C LEU A 221 -10.76 -7.48 -5.83
N SER A 222 -10.58 -7.95 -7.07
CA SER A 222 -10.04 -9.28 -7.29
C SER A 222 -8.57 -9.34 -6.87
N GLY A 223 -7.95 -10.52 -6.93
CA GLY A 223 -6.49 -10.61 -6.81
C GLY A 223 -5.78 -10.03 -8.04
N LEU A 224 -4.59 -9.47 -7.84
CA LEU A 224 -3.72 -9.05 -8.93
C LEU A 224 -3.39 -10.24 -9.84
N ASP A 225 -3.46 -10.01 -11.15
CA ASP A 225 -3.29 -11.01 -12.21
C ASP A 225 -4.29 -12.17 -12.14
N ASN A 226 -5.42 -11.95 -11.45
CA ASN A 226 -6.55 -12.87 -11.35
C ASN A 226 -7.88 -12.11 -11.56
N PRO A 227 -8.11 -11.54 -12.75
CA PRO A 227 -9.36 -10.85 -13.07
C PRO A 227 -10.52 -11.83 -13.26
N LEU A 228 -11.74 -11.31 -13.21
CA LEU A 228 -12.90 -11.96 -13.78
C LEU A 228 -12.80 -11.91 -15.31
N ASN A 229 -13.17 -13.02 -15.95
CA ASN A 229 -13.30 -13.13 -17.40
C ASN A 229 -14.59 -12.46 -17.89
#